data_AF-A0AA36B8E7-F1
#
_entry.id   AF-A0AA36B8E7-F1
#
_cell.length_a   1.000
_cell.length_b   1.000
_cell.length_c   1.000
_cell.angle_alpha   90.00
_cell.angle_beta   90.00
_cell.angle_gamma   90.00
#
_symmetry.space_group_name_H-M   'P 1'
#
loop_
_entity.id
_entity.type
_entity.pdbx_description
1 polymer ?
#
loop_
_entity_poly.entity_id
_entity_poly.type
_entity_poly.pdbx_seq_one_letter_code
_entity_poly.pdbx_strand_id
1 'polypeptide(L)'
;MTAAAEEMIGVARKKDRDWFHENDETISRLIEAKLRTCLALENHSTVENKRKHQQASSECQRGIREAQNIWWQRKAKEMQNHADQLLCRNQVLRPHKVISGRPEERS
;
A
#
# COMPACT_ATOMS: atom_id res chain seq x y z
N MET A 1 -6.18 33.03 -22.43
CA MET A 1 -5.80 32.76 -21.02
C MET A 1 -5.40 31.29 -20.94
N THR A 2 -4.15 31.07 -21.34
CA THR A 2 -3.54 29.82 -21.76
C THR A 2 -2.20 29.74 -21.02
N ALA A 3 -1.75 28.54 -20.66
CA ALA A 3 -0.53 28.17 -19.92
C ALA A 3 -0.68 27.89 -18.40
N ALA A 4 -1.30 28.76 -17.59
CA ALA A 4 -1.28 28.58 -16.12
C ALA A 4 -2.10 27.38 -15.60
N ALA A 5 -3.19 27.02 -16.29
CA ALA A 5 -4.05 25.91 -15.87
C ALA A 5 -3.46 24.52 -16.20
N GLU A 6 -2.61 24.44 -17.23
CA GLU A 6 -1.93 23.19 -17.62
C GLU A 6 -0.68 22.95 -16.78
N GLU A 7 -0.01 24.01 -16.32
CA GLU A 7 1.18 23.90 -15.45
C GLU A 7 0.82 23.50 -14.01
N MET A 8 -0.40 23.81 -13.55
CA MET A 8 -0.85 23.53 -12.18
C MET A 8 -1.32 22.09 -11.95
N ILE A 9 -1.74 21.39 -13.02
CA ILE A 9 -1.89 19.94 -12.97
C ILE A 9 -0.55 19.37 -13.37
N GLY A 10 0.41 19.48 -12.47
CA GLY A 10 1.62 18.67 -12.52
C GLY A 10 1.18 17.23 -12.66
N VAL A 11 1.18 16.72 -13.89
CA VAL A 11 1.13 15.30 -14.18
C VAL A 11 2.48 14.75 -13.73
N ALA A 12 2.67 14.73 -12.40
CA ALA A 12 3.55 13.81 -11.76
C ALA A 12 3.03 12.46 -12.23
N ARG A 13 3.69 11.91 -13.24
CA ARG A 13 3.52 10.53 -13.65
C ARG A 13 3.88 9.71 -12.42
N LYS A 14 2.90 9.49 -11.55
CA LYS A 14 2.94 8.44 -10.56
C LYS A 14 2.96 7.16 -11.38
N LYS A 15 4.18 6.78 -11.74
CA LYS A 15 4.55 5.40 -12.02
C LYS A 15 4.49 4.66 -10.67
N ASP A 16 3.37 4.79 -9.96
CA ASP A 16 3.03 3.92 -8.86
C ASP A 16 2.66 2.62 -9.57
N ARG A 17 3.68 1.80 -9.88
CA ARG A 17 3.44 0.39 -10.19
C ARG A 17 2.58 -0.11 -9.03
N ASP A 18 1.36 -0.50 -9.31
CA ASP A 18 0.53 -1.04 -8.26
C ASP A 18 1.18 -2.32 -7.69
N TRP A 19 0.73 -2.75 -6.52
CA TRP A 19 1.29 -3.93 -5.87
C TRP A 19 1.25 -5.17 -6.76
N PHE A 20 0.33 -5.23 -7.72
CA PHE A 20 0.24 -6.33 -8.66
C PHE A 20 1.42 -6.27 -9.66
N HIS A 21 1.67 -5.11 -10.26
CA HIS A 21 2.74 -4.91 -11.23
C HIS A 21 4.15 -5.04 -10.63
N GLU A 22 4.32 -4.75 -9.34
CA GLU A 22 5.58 -5.03 -8.62
C GLU A 22 5.79 -6.53 -8.34
N ASN A 23 4.71 -7.33 -8.32
CA ASN A 23 4.75 -8.74 -7.94
C ASN A 23 4.38 -9.69 -9.09
N ASP A 24 4.26 -9.19 -10.32
CA ASP A 24 3.73 -9.91 -11.48
C ASP A 24 4.45 -11.25 -11.73
N GLU A 25 5.78 -11.24 -11.73
CA GLU A 25 6.60 -12.46 -11.91
C GLU A 25 6.37 -13.48 -10.77
N THR A 26 6.24 -12.99 -9.54
CA THR A 26 6.03 -13.84 -8.36
C THR A 26 4.62 -14.45 -8.38
N ILE A 27 3.61 -13.65 -8.70
CA ILE A 27 2.21 -14.09 -8.81
C ILE A 27 2.08 -15.08 -9.96
N SER A 28 2.67 -14.80 -11.11
CA SER A 28 2.68 -15.68 -12.29
C SER A 28 3.29 -17.04 -11.95
N ARG A 29 4.47 -17.07 -11.30
CA ARG A 29 5.11 -18.32 -10.88
C ARG A 29 4.23 -19.14 -9.92
N LEU A 30 3.56 -18.49 -8.96
CA LEU A 30 2.68 -19.15 -8.00
C LEU A 30 1.43 -19.74 -8.69
N ILE A 31 0.85 -18.99 -9.63
CA ILE A 31 -0.29 -19.45 -10.42
C ILE A 31 0.11 -20.63 -11.32
N GLU A 32 1.25 -20.55 -11.99
CA GLU A 32 1.78 -21.66 -12.81
C GLU A 32 2.00 -22.92 -11.99
N ALA A 33 2.62 -22.82 -10.80
CA ALA A 33 2.84 -23.96 -9.92
C ALA A 33 1.50 -24.60 -9.50
N LYS A 34 0.50 -23.77 -9.16
CA LYS A 34 -0.86 -24.25 -8.85
C LYS A 34 -1.50 -24.92 -10.06
N LEU A 35 -1.39 -24.35 -11.26
CA LEU A 35 -1.96 -24.91 -12.48
C LEU A 35 -1.35 -26.28 -12.82
N ARG A 36 -0.01 -26.41 -12.72
CA ARG A 36 0.70 -27.69 -12.93
C ARG A 36 0.19 -28.79 -12.01
N THR A 37 -0.04 -28.48 -10.73
CA THR A 37 -0.59 -29.46 -9.78
C THR A 37 -2.07 -29.76 -10.02
N CYS A 38 -2.84 -28.80 -10.52
CA CYS A 38 -4.24 -29.01 -10.91
C CYS A 38 -4.35 -29.99 -12.08
N LEU A 39 -3.55 -29.80 -13.13
CA LEU A 39 -3.51 -30.70 -14.28
C LEU A 39 -3.05 -32.11 -13.88
N ALA A 40 -2.06 -32.22 -12.98
CA ALA A 40 -1.62 -33.52 -12.46
C ALA A 40 -2.73 -34.23 -11.65
N LEU A 41 -3.53 -33.48 -10.91
CA LEU A 41 -4.65 -34.01 -10.14
C LEU A 41 -5.81 -34.45 -11.04
N GLU A 42 -6.09 -33.72 -12.11
CA GLU A 42 -7.10 -34.04 -13.12
C GLU A 42 -6.74 -35.32 -13.89
N ASN A 43 -5.48 -35.45 -14.31
CA ASN A 43 -4.99 -36.65 -14.97
C ASN A 43 -5.02 -37.88 -14.06
N HIS A 44 -4.57 -37.73 -12.80
CA HIS A 44 -4.51 -38.83 -11.84
C HIS A 44 -4.85 -38.36 -10.42
N SER A 45 -6.03 -38.75 -9.92
CA SER A 45 -6.53 -38.34 -8.59
C SER A 45 -5.93 -39.16 -7.44
N THR A 46 -4.60 -39.21 -7.34
CA THR A 46 -3.89 -39.88 -6.24
C THR A 46 -3.90 -39.01 -4.97
N VAL A 47 -3.73 -39.65 -3.81
CA VAL A 47 -3.62 -38.95 -2.51
C VAL A 47 -2.45 -37.97 -2.52
N GLU A 48 -1.32 -38.34 -3.13
CA GLU A 48 -0.15 -37.47 -3.22
C GLU A 48 -0.41 -36.25 -4.13
N ASN A 49 -1.11 -36.43 -5.26
CA ASN A 49 -1.47 -35.29 -6.12
C ASN A 49 -2.44 -34.33 -5.43
N LYS A 50 -3.37 -34.85 -4.62
CA LYS A 50 -4.24 -34.01 -3.78
C LYS A 50 -3.42 -33.20 -2.78
N ARG A 51 -2.45 -33.83 -2.10
CA ARG A 51 -1.55 -33.15 -1.14
C ARG A 51 -0.71 -32.07 -1.82
N LYS A 52 -0.10 -32.37 -2.98
CA LYS A 52 0.69 -31.41 -3.78
C LYS A 52 -0.16 -30.22 -4.22
N HIS A 53 -1.39 -30.47 -4.67
CA HIS A 53 -2.30 -29.39 -5.08
C HIS A 53 -2.73 -28.50 -3.90
N GLN A 54 -3.05 -29.09 -2.75
CA GLN A 54 -3.37 -28.35 -1.54
C GLN A 54 -2.18 -27.49 -1.07
N GLN A 55 -0.96 -28.04 -1.12
CA GLN A 55 0.25 -27.32 -0.79
C GLN A 55 0.48 -26.14 -1.75
N ALA A 56 0.46 -26.36 -3.07
CA ALA A 56 0.64 -25.30 -4.07
C ALA A 56 -0.43 -24.22 -3.98
N SER A 57 -1.68 -24.61 -3.68
CA SER A 57 -2.78 -23.66 -3.45
C SER A 57 -2.56 -22.81 -2.20
N SER A 58 -2.06 -23.42 -1.12
CA SER A 58 -1.76 -22.71 0.14
C SER A 58 -0.59 -21.74 -0.03
N GLU A 59 0.46 -22.16 -0.74
CA GLU A 59 1.61 -21.31 -1.08
C GLU A 59 1.21 -20.13 -1.97
N CYS A 60 0.38 -20.38 -2.99
CA CYS A 60 -0.15 -19.34 -3.87
C CYS A 60 -0.97 -18.30 -3.09
N GLN A 61 -1.91 -18.76 -2.24
CA GLN A 61 -2.70 -17.86 -1.42
C GLN A 61 -1.86 -17.05 -0.43
N ARG A 62 -0.87 -17.69 0.21
CA ARG A 62 0.05 -17.02 1.14
C ARG A 62 0.86 -15.94 0.45
N GLY A 63 1.49 -16.26 -0.68
CA GLY A 63 2.32 -15.30 -1.42
C GLY A 63 1.53 -14.09 -1.92
N ILE A 64 0.30 -14.29 -2.40
CA ILE A 64 -0.58 -13.17 -2.80
C ILE A 64 -0.91 -12.28 -1.60
N ARG A 65 -1.26 -12.88 -0.45
CA ARG A 65 -1.56 -12.11 0.78
C ARG A 65 -0.34 -11.34 1.27
N GLU A 66 0.84 -11.93 1.21
CA GLU A 66 2.09 -11.25 1.60
C GLU A 66 2.38 -10.04 0.72
N ALA A 67 2.26 -10.17 -0.61
CA ALA A 67 2.43 -9.06 -1.54
C ALA A 67 1.44 -7.91 -1.25
N GLN A 68 0.17 -8.24 -1.00
CA GLN A 68 -0.85 -7.26 -0.61
C GLN A 68 -0.53 -6.59 0.72
N ASN A 69 -0.14 -7.36 1.73
CA ASN A 69 0.17 -6.85 3.06
C ASN A 69 1.35 -5.86 3.02
N ILE A 70 2.40 -6.19 2.26
CA ILE A 70 3.56 -5.30 2.06
C ILE A 70 3.09 -3.96 1.49
N TRP A 71 2.22 -3.98 0.48
CA TRP A 71 1.72 -2.75 -0.13
C TRP A 71 0.85 -1.93 0.83
N TRP A 72 -0.08 -2.57 1.54
CA TRP A 72 -0.92 -1.87 2.52
C TRP A 72 -0.10 -1.26 3.66
N GLN A 73 0.94 -1.94 4.13
CA GLN A 73 1.85 -1.38 5.14
C GLN A 73 2.61 -0.16 4.61
N ARG A 74 3.11 -0.22 3.36
CA ARG A 74 3.76 0.94 2.72
C ARG A 74 2.80 2.10 2.57
N LYS A 75 1.56 1.83 2.15
CA LYS A 75 0.53 2.86 1.97
C LYS A 75 0.11 3.51 3.29
N ALA A 76 -0.07 2.72 4.34
CA ALA A 76 -0.36 3.22 5.68
C ALA A 76 0.76 4.13 6.19
N LYS A 77 2.03 3.74 5.97
CA LYS A 77 3.19 4.57 6.31
C LYS A 77 3.24 5.88 5.52
N GLU A 78 2.96 5.85 4.22
CA GLU A 78 2.87 7.05 3.38
C GLU A 78 1.80 8.02 3.91
N MET A 79 0.61 7.51 4.24
CA MET A 79 -0.48 8.30 4.81
C MET A 79 -0.12 8.90 6.17
N GLN A 80 0.51 8.12 7.05
CA GLN A 80 0.98 8.59 8.36
C GLN A 80 2.02 9.70 8.19
N ASN A 81 3.02 9.50 7.34
CA ASN A 81 4.05 10.51 7.06
C ASN A 81 3.44 11.81 6.54
N HIS A 82 2.42 11.73 5.68
CA HIS A 82 1.75 12.91 5.16
C HIS A 82 0.97 13.65 6.27
N ALA A 83 0.27 12.91 7.13
CA ALA A 83 -0.41 13.49 8.29
C ALA A 83 0.57 14.16 9.26
N ASP A 84 1.71 13.52 9.54
CA ASP A 84 2.75 14.07 10.41
C ASP A 84 3.35 15.35 9.83
N GLN A 85 3.63 15.39 8.52
CA GLN A 85 4.10 16.59 7.83
C GLN A 85 3.10 17.75 7.91
N LEU A 86 1.80 17.47 7.70
CA LEU A 86 0.75 18.47 7.82
C LEU A 86 0.61 18.97 9.27
N LEU A 87 0.69 18.06 10.25
CA LEU A 87 0.66 18.41 11.67
C LEU A 87 1.86 19.28 12.06
N CYS A 88 3.07 18.88 11.68
CA CYS A 88 4.29 19.68 11.92
C CYS A 88 4.20 21.06 11.27
N ARG A 89 3.73 21.14 10.01
CA ARG A 89 3.54 22.42 9.31
C ARG A 89 2.54 23.32 10.03
N ASN A 90 1.44 22.76 10.51
CA ASN A 90 0.40 23.50 11.22
C ASN A 90 0.81 23.92 12.64
N GLN A 91 1.66 23.15 13.33
CA GLN A 91 2.22 23.55 14.63
C GLN A 91 3.23 24.69 14.50
N VAL A 92 4.07 24.68 13.46
CA VAL A 92 5.02 25.79 13.16
C VAL A 92 4.27 27.10 12.84
N LEU A 93 3.05 27.01 12.31
CA LEU A 93 2.21 28.16 11.95
C LEU A 93 1.23 28.62 13.07
N ARG A 94 1.21 27.96 14.23
CA ARG A 94 0.45 28.45 15.39
C ARG A 94 1.37 29.29 16.28
N PRO A 95 1.30 30.63 16.26
CA PRO A 95 1.86 31.39 17.35
C PRO A 95 1.12 31.01 18.63
N HIS A 96 1.87 30.58 19.65
CA HIS A 96 1.37 30.53 21.02
C HIS A 96 0.83 31.93 21.36
N LYS A 97 -0.49 32.11 21.40
CA LYS A 97 -1.07 33.18 22.22
C LYS A 97 -0.76 32.81 23.66
N VAL A 98 0.39 33.28 24.15
CA VAL A 98 0.72 33.35 25.56
C VAL A 98 -0.34 34.21 26.22
N ILE A 99 -1.01 33.63 27.21
CA ILE A 99 -1.87 34.33 28.15
C ILE A 99 -0.93 35.21 29.00
N SER A 100 -0.89 36.51 28.74
CA SER A 100 -0.24 37.53 29.58
C SER A 100 -0.78 38.90 29.15
N GLY A 101 -1.44 39.70 29.99
CA GLY A 101 -1.61 39.60 31.42
C GLY A 101 -2.78 40.45 31.93
N ARG A 102 -3.16 40.17 33.18
CA ARG A 102 -3.90 41.08 34.05
C ARG A 102 -2.93 42.19 34.48
N PRO A 103 -3.37 43.46 34.49
CA PRO A 103 -3.31 44.20 35.75
C PRO A 103 -4.63 44.89 36.07
N GLU A 104 -4.89 45.00 37.37
CA GLU A 104 -5.92 45.86 37.94
C GLU A 104 -5.68 47.33 37.57
N GLU A 105 -6.74 48.08 37.31
CA GLU A 105 -6.82 49.48 37.77
C GLU A 105 -8.20 49.76 38.36
N ARG A 106 -8.16 50.14 39.64
CA ARG A 106 -9.19 50.89 40.37
C ARG A 106 -9.62 52.12 39.55
N SER A 107 -10.91 52.41 39.51
CA SER A 107 -11.53 53.42 40.38
C SER A 107 -13.04 53.46 40.23
#